data_AF-A0A6N8DP43-F1
#
_entry.id   AF-A0A6N8DP43-F1
#
_cell.length_a   1.000
_cell.length_b   1.000
_cell.length_c   1.000
_cell.angle_alpha   90.00
_cell.angle_beta   90.00
_cell.angle_gamma   90.00
#
_symmetry.space_group_name_H-M   'P 1'
#
loop_
_entity.id
_entity.type
_entity.pdbx_description
1 polymer ?
#
loop_
_entity_poly.entity_id
_entity_poly.type
_entity_poly.pdbx_seq_one_letter_code
_entity_poly.pdbx_strand_id
1 'polypeptide(L)'
;MLTMVACGLAAAATKPPVRPPETTTPAQPLERQPVDVDVQSLQPYNLPPASRAKMRACGEEWRAMKLAGQAGGLTWRTFAEQCLVK
;
A
#
# COMPACT_ATOMS: atom_id res chain seq x y z
N MET A 1 -12.04 61.55 -25.46
CA MET A 1 -13.34 60.90 -25.74
C MET A 1 -13.38 59.56 -25.02
N LEU A 2 -14.57 59.24 -24.54
CA LEU A 2 -15.01 58.16 -23.64
C LEU A 2 -14.98 56.78 -24.32
N THR A 3 -14.56 55.71 -23.62
CA THR A 3 -15.12 54.31 -23.58
C THR A 3 -14.14 53.35 -22.85
N MET A 4 -14.48 52.84 -21.66
CA MET A 4 -15.21 51.60 -21.32
C MET A 4 -14.37 50.30 -21.27
N VAL A 5 -14.20 49.79 -20.05
CA VAL A 5 -14.31 48.40 -19.57
C VAL A 5 -14.29 47.28 -20.61
N ALA A 6 -13.41 46.27 -20.42
CA ALA A 6 -13.83 44.91 -20.03
C ALA A 6 -12.66 43.92 -19.93
N CYS A 7 -12.62 43.25 -18.78
CA CYS A 7 -11.96 41.98 -18.52
C CYS A 7 -12.53 40.87 -19.43
N GLY A 8 -11.67 39.97 -19.93
CA GLY A 8 -12.11 38.65 -20.38
C GLY A 8 -11.35 38.09 -21.58
N LEU A 9 -10.65 36.97 -21.36
CA LEU A 9 -10.95 35.68 -22.01
C LEU A 9 -9.97 34.63 -21.44
N ALA A 10 -10.45 33.86 -20.45
CA ALA A 10 -9.84 32.58 -20.10
C ALA A 10 -10.64 31.49 -20.81
N ALA A 11 -10.01 30.78 -21.74
CA ALA A 11 -10.60 29.63 -22.40
C ALA A 11 -10.84 28.52 -21.36
N ALA A 12 -12.10 28.13 -21.23
CA ALA A 12 -12.57 27.17 -20.27
C ALA A 12 -12.00 25.76 -20.56
N ALA A 13 -11.33 25.20 -19.57
CA ALA A 13 -11.04 23.78 -19.49
C ALA A 13 -12.35 22.98 -19.51
N THR A 14 -12.43 22.01 -20.42
CA THR A 14 -13.52 21.04 -20.49
C THR A 14 -13.50 20.14 -19.26
N LYS A 15 -14.32 20.47 -18.26
CA LYS A 15 -14.55 19.64 -17.07
C LYS A 15 -15.49 18.49 -17.43
N PRO A 16 -15.19 17.23 -17.06
CA PRO A 16 -16.06 16.09 -17.33
C PRO A 16 -17.42 16.24 -16.61
N PRO A 17 -18.49 15.57 -17.12
CA PRO A 17 -19.85 15.76 -16.63
C PRO A 17 -20.00 15.38 -15.16
N VAL A 18 -20.57 16.29 -14.39
CA VAL A 18 -20.97 16.10 -12.99
C VAL A 18 -22.07 15.04 -12.93
N ARG A 19 -21.86 13.97 -12.15
CA ARG A 19 -22.92 13.01 -11.83
C ARG A 19 -23.94 13.66 -10.87
N PRO A 20 -25.24 13.38 -11.02
CA PRO A 20 -26.31 13.89 -10.16
C PRO A 20 -26.08 13.50 -8.68
N PRO A 21 -26.68 14.25 -7.73
CA PRO A 21 -26.35 14.15 -6.32
C PRO A 21 -26.75 12.78 -5.78
N GLU A 22 -25.77 12.06 -5.24
CA GLU A 22 -26.03 10.87 -4.44
C GLU A 22 -26.86 11.28 -3.22
N THR A 23 -28.03 10.67 -3.08
CA THR A 23 -28.90 10.79 -1.91
C THR A 23 -28.08 10.56 -0.65
N THR A 24 -28.02 11.58 0.21
CA THR A 24 -27.33 11.53 1.50
C THR A 24 -28.03 10.53 2.42
N THR A 25 -27.48 9.32 2.47
CA THR A 25 -27.70 8.38 3.58
C THR A 25 -27.07 9.00 4.84
N PRO A 26 -27.77 9.08 5.99
CA PRO A 26 -27.18 9.54 7.22
C PRO A 26 -25.93 8.71 7.56
N ALA A 27 -24.81 9.39 7.81
CA ALA A 27 -23.53 8.77 8.12
C ALA A 27 -23.63 7.96 9.42
N GLN A 28 -23.87 6.66 9.31
CA GLN A 28 -23.60 5.71 10.38
C GLN A 28 -22.08 5.71 10.61
N PRO A 29 -21.59 5.71 11.86
CA PRO A 29 -20.18 5.45 12.15
C PRO A 29 -19.80 4.10 11.51
N LEU A 30 -19.07 4.16 10.41
CA LEU A 30 -18.67 2.98 9.64
C LEU A 30 -17.60 2.24 10.43
N GLU A 31 -18.04 1.36 11.34
CA GLU A 31 -17.15 0.44 12.03
C GLU A 31 -16.44 -0.38 10.94
N ARG A 32 -15.10 -0.30 10.88
CA ARG A 32 -14.30 -0.98 9.84
C ARG A 32 -14.50 -2.48 9.96
N GLN A 33 -15.43 -3.00 9.17
CA GLN A 33 -15.56 -4.43 8.99
C GLN A 33 -14.33 -4.93 8.20
N PRO A 34 -13.58 -5.91 8.73
CA PRO A 34 -12.53 -6.54 7.96
C PRO A 34 -13.19 -7.18 6.75
N VAL A 35 -12.81 -6.70 5.56
CA VAL A 35 -13.21 -7.33 4.31
C VAL A 35 -12.50 -8.68 4.22
N ASP A 36 -13.23 -9.73 3.87
CA ASP A 36 -12.70 -11.07 3.60
C ASP A 36 -11.91 -11.06 2.28
N VAL A 37 -10.77 -10.38 2.27
CA VAL A 37 -9.82 -10.45 1.17
C VAL A 37 -9.02 -11.73 1.28
N ASP A 38 -9.03 -12.53 0.21
CA ASP A 38 -8.09 -13.64 0.04
C ASP A 38 -6.67 -13.07 -0.11
N VAL A 39 -5.97 -12.96 1.01
CA VAL A 39 -4.62 -12.39 1.11
C VAL A 39 -3.61 -13.20 0.28
N GLN A 40 -3.90 -14.49 0.04
CA GLN A 40 -3.12 -15.36 -0.82
C GLN A 40 -3.18 -14.94 -2.30
N SER A 41 -4.35 -14.59 -2.83
CA SER A 41 -4.53 -14.15 -4.22
C SER A 41 -3.91 -12.78 -4.52
N LEU A 42 -3.67 -11.96 -3.50
CA LEU A 42 -3.26 -10.56 -3.68
C LEU A 42 -1.74 -10.36 -3.69
N GLN A 43 -0.95 -11.33 -3.22
CA GLN A 43 0.49 -11.12 -3.05
C GLN A 43 1.35 -12.23 -3.68
N PRO A 44 2.04 -11.94 -4.79
CA PRO A 44 3.07 -12.82 -5.34
C PRO A 44 4.37 -12.85 -4.52
N TYR A 45 4.43 -12.17 -3.36
CA TYR A 45 5.67 -11.97 -2.58
C TYR A 45 5.53 -12.25 -1.08
N ASN A 46 4.59 -13.10 -0.68
CA ASN A 46 4.52 -13.56 0.71
C ASN A 46 5.63 -14.57 1.03
N LEU A 47 6.17 -14.44 2.24
CA LEU A 47 7.07 -15.43 2.80
C LEU A 47 6.31 -16.74 3.05
N PRO A 48 7.00 -17.89 3.06
CA PRO A 48 6.40 -19.16 3.42
C PRO A 48 5.72 -19.09 4.80
N PRO A 49 4.56 -19.73 4.98
CA PRO A 49 3.88 -19.75 6.27
C PRO A 49 4.75 -20.46 7.30
N ALA A 50 4.95 -19.83 8.45
CA ALA A 50 5.79 -20.33 9.53
C ALA A 50 5.28 -19.86 10.88
N SER A 51 5.62 -20.60 11.95
CA SER A 51 5.27 -20.18 13.29
C SER A 51 5.97 -18.87 13.67
N ARG A 52 5.35 -18.08 14.55
CA ARG A 52 5.94 -16.83 15.05
C ARG A 52 7.31 -17.05 15.70
N ALA A 53 7.50 -18.18 16.38
CA ALA A 53 8.78 -18.57 16.95
C ALA A 53 9.85 -18.77 15.87
N LYS A 54 9.51 -19.43 14.76
CA LYS A 54 10.43 -19.67 13.65
C LYS A 54 10.79 -18.37 12.91
N MET A 55 9.81 -17.49 12.69
CA MET A 55 10.08 -16.15 12.14
C MET A 55 11.03 -15.33 13.01
N ARG A 56 10.89 -15.43 14.34
CA ARG A 56 11.78 -14.76 15.30
C ARG A 56 13.20 -15.31 15.23
N ALA A 57 13.36 -16.62 15.23
CA ALA A 57 14.67 -17.27 15.12
C ALA A 57 15.40 -16.87 13.83
N CYS A 58 14.72 -16.95 12.68
CA CYS A 58 15.26 -16.49 11.41
C CYS A 58 15.65 -14.99 11.45
N GLY A 59 14.84 -14.16 12.12
CA GLY A 59 15.14 -12.74 12.30
C GLY A 59 16.43 -12.49 13.09
N GLU A 60 16.72 -13.32 14.08
CA GLU A 60 17.94 -13.23 14.89
C GLU A 60 19.16 -13.71 14.11
N GLU A 61 19.06 -14.82 13.39
CA GLU A 61 20.13 -15.30 12.50
C GLU A 61 20.52 -14.26 11.44
N TRP A 62 19.52 -13.63 10.81
CA TRP A 62 19.77 -12.58 9.83
C TRP A 62 20.49 -11.38 10.43
N ARG A 63 20.12 -10.96 11.65
CA ARG A 63 20.80 -9.86 12.34
C ARG A 63 22.26 -10.22 12.62
N ALA A 64 22.52 -11.43 13.11
CA ALA A 64 23.88 -11.89 13.34
C ALA A 64 24.71 -11.90 12.04
N MET A 65 24.14 -12.43 10.95
CA MET A 65 24.77 -12.45 9.63
C MET A 65 25.04 -11.04 9.08
N LYS A 66 24.10 -10.12 9.25
CA LYS A 66 24.23 -8.71 8.86
C LYS A 66 25.38 -8.03 9.61
N LEU A 67 25.48 -8.27 10.91
CA LEU A 67 26.55 -7.73 11.75
C LEU A 67 27.92 -8.33 11.40
N ALA A 68 27.96 -9.61 11.03
CA ALA A 68 29.16 -10.29 10.56
C ALA A 68 29.59 -9.87 9.14
N GLY A 69 28.84 -9.00 8.45
CA GLY A 69 29.11 -8.59 7.07
C GLY A 69 28.81 -9.68 6.02
N GLN A 70 28.16 -10.77 6.43
CA GLN A 70 27.87 -11.93 5.58
C GLN A 70 26.59 -11.76 4.74
N ALA A 71 25.84 -10.68 4.95
CA ALA A 71 24.61 -10.38 4.22
C ALA A 71 24.87 -9.62 2.88
N GLY A 72 26.12 -9.53 2.42
CA GLY A 72 26.49 -8.85 1.18
C GLY A 72 25.75 -9.43 -0.02
N GLY A 73 24.87 -8.64 -0.65
CA GLY A 73 24.06 -9.06 -1.80
C GLY A 73 22.85 -9.93 -1.46
N LEU A 74 22.67 -10.38 -0.21
CA LEU A 74 21.45 -11.04 0.22
C LEU A 74 20.38 -10.02 0.61
N THR A 75 19.13 -10.33 0.27
CA THR A 75 17.97 -9.65 0.83
C THR A 75 17.39 -10.48 1.97
N TRP A 76 16.74 -9.81 2.92
CA TRP A 76 16.00 -10.49 3.98
C TRP A 76 15.00 -11.51 3.40
N ARG A 77 14.37 -11.20 2.26
CA ARG A 77 13.36 -12.06 1.64
C ARG A 77 13.97 -13.40 1.22
N THR A 78 15.03 -13.38 0.43
CA THR A 78 15.72 -14.58 -0.05
C THR A 78 16.23 -15.43 1.12
N PHE A 79 16.73 -14.77 2.17
CA PHE A 79 17.16 -15.46 3.38
C PHE A 79 15.96 -16.10 4.12
N ALA A 80 14.90 -15.33 4.36
CA ALA A 80 13.74 -15.77 5.12
C ALA A 80 12.96 -16.87 4.38
N GLU A 81 12.86 -16.82 3.06
CA GLU A 81 12.29 -17.91 2.25
C GLU A 81 13.01 -19.23 2.54
N GLN A 82 14.34 -19.23 2.58
CA GLN A 82 15.12 -20.43 2.89
C GLN A 82 15.08 -20.80 4.38
N CYS A 83 15.09 -19.82 5.28
CA CYS A 83 15.12 -20.09 6.71
C CYS A 83 13.78 -20.63 7.24
N LEU A 84 12.66 -20.17 6.69
CA LEU A 84 11.32 -20.54 7.16
C LEU A 84 10.91 -21.96 6.72
N VAL A 85 11.55 -22.52 5.69
CA VAL A 85 11.29 -23.88 5.19
C VAL A 85 12.29 -24.94 5.66
N LYS A 86 13.36 -24.54 6.37
CA LYS A 86 14.28 -25.47 7.07
C LYS A 86 13.57 -26.22 8.18
#